data_AF-A0A7Y4MV82-F1
#
_entry.id   AF-A0A7Y4MV82-F1
#
_cell.length_a   1.000
_cell.length_b   1.000
_cell.length_c   1.000
_cell.angle_alpha   90.00
_cell.angle_beta   90.00
_cell.angle_gamma   90.00
#
_symmetry.space_group_name_H-M   'P 1'
#
loop_
_entity.id
_entity.type
_entity.pdbx_description
1 polymer ?
#
loop_
_entity_poly.entity_id
_entity_poly.type
_entity_poly.pdbx_seq_one_letter_code
_entity_poly.pdbx_strand_id
1 'polypeptide(L)' 'SEPWGQNVIIVAQTGWSQNDDKRKSQDAGFNFHMVKPVDPAALEKILAGLMVTP' A
#
# COMPACT_ATOMS: atom_id res chain seq x y z
N SER A 1 4.50 21.12 -5.63
CA SER A 1 4.89 19.76 -5.25
C SER A 1 5.48 19.86 -3.89
N GLU A 2 4.77 19.38 -2.88
CA GLU A 2 5.07 19.80 -1.51
C GLU A 2 6.21 18.96 -0.90
N PRO A 3 7.12 19.56 -0.11
CA PRO A 3 8.25 18.83 0.47
C PRO A 3 7.82 17.61 1.30
N TRP A 4 6.71 17.73 2.05
CA TRP A 4 6.15 16.64 2.85
C TRP A 4 5.64 15.45 2.01
N GLY A 5 5.29 15.67 0.74
CA GLY A 5 4.74 14.64 -0.14
C GLY A 5 5.75 13.59 -0.59
N GLN A 6 7.06 13.88 -0.51
CA GLN A 6 8.13 13.06 -1.08
C GLN A 6 8.34 11.73 -0.34
N ASN A 7 7.94 11.65 0.94
CA ASN A 7 8.14 10.49 1.81
C ASN A 7 6.81 9.86 2.26
N VAL A 8 5.71 10.12 1.55
CA VAL A 8 4.38 9.57 1.88
C VAL A 8 4.26 8.14 1.36
N ILE A 9 3.99 7.20 2.27
CA ILE A 9 3.64 5.81 1.91
C ILE A 9 2.16 5.75 1.52
N ILE A 10 1.86 5.25 0.32
CA ILE A 10 0.50 5.09 -0.20
C ILE A 10 0.16 3.60 -0.30
N VAL A 11 -0.99 3.21 0.27
CA VAL A 11 -1.48 1.82 0.32
C VAL A 11 -2.83 1.71 -0.40
N ALA A 12 -2.92 0.83 -1.41
CA ALA A 12 -4.19 0.55 -2.10
C ALA A 12 -5.04 -0.45 -1.29
N GLN A 13 -6.31 -0.14 -1.04
CA GLN A 13 -7.21 -0.97 -0.23
C GLN A 13 -8.42 -1.48 -1.02
N THR A 14 -8.34 -2.70 -1.55
CA THR A 14 -9.15 -3.19 -2.69
C THR A 14 -10.15 -4.29 -2.31
N GLY A 15 -11.06 -4.65 -3.22
CA GLY A 15 -12.01 -5.77 -3.04
C GLY A 15 -11.47 -7.13 -3.50
N TRP A 16 -12.07 -8.22 -2.99
CA TRP A 16 -11.68 -9.63 -3.16
C TRP A 16 -11.44 -10.17 -4.59
N SER A 17 -11.80 -9.43 -5.65
CA SER A 17 -11.94 -9.97 -7.02
C SER A 17 -10.82 -9.57 -8.00
N GLN A 18 -9.69 -9.03 -7.53
CA GLN A 18 -8.95 -8.03 -8.31
C GLN A 18 -7.42 -8.23 -8.39
N ASN A 19 -6.97 -9.28 -9.08
CA ASN A 19 -5.57 -9.39 -9.53
C ASN A 19 -5.16 -8.17 -10.39
N ASP A 20 -6.08 -7.65 -11.20
CA ASP A 20 -5.87 -6.46 -12.03
C ASP A 20 -5.61 -5.19 -11.21
N ASP A 21 -6.32 -4.98 -10.10
CA ASP A 21 -6.12 -3.77 -9.28
C ASP A 21 -4.79 -3.85 -8.53
N LYS A 22 -4.26 -5.05 -8.25
CA LYS A 22 -2.88 -5.18 -7.79
C LYS A 22 -1.91 -4.58 -8.81
N ARG A 23 -2.03 -4.98 -10.08
CA ARG A 23 -1.19 -4.40 -11.15
C ARG A 23 -1.42 -2.89 -11.28
N LYS A 24 -2.68 -2.42 -11.37
CA LYS A 24 -2.99 -0.98 -11.46
C LYS A 24 -2.40 -0.17 -10.31
N SER A 25 -2.40 -0.69 -9.08
CA SER A 25 -1.79 0.00 -7.94
C SER A 25 -0.28 0.09 -8.05
N GLN A 26 0.39 -0.94 -8.59
CA GLN A 26 1.83 -0.91 -8.87
C GLN A 26 2.14 0.03 -10.04
N ASP A 27 1.37 -0.05 -11.14
CA ASP A 27 1.46 0.82 -12.32
C ASP A 27 1.26 2.31 -11.96
N ALA A 28 0.45 2.59 -10.91
CA ALA A 28 0.18 3.92 -10.38
C ALA A 28 1.13 4.38 -9.24
N GLY A 29 2.16 3.60 -8.91
CA GLY A 29 3.18 3.98 -7.93
C GLY A 29 2.80 3.85 -6.45
N PHE A 30 1.79 3.04 -6.10
CA PHE A 30 1.50 2.73 -4.70
C PHE A 30 2.59 1.81 -4.13
N ASN A 31 3.06 2.09 -2.91
CA ASN A 31 4.08 1.29 -2.24
C ASN A 31 3.56 -0.10 -1.86
N PHE A 32 2.29 -0.19 -1.43
CA PHE A 32 1.67 -1.44 -0.95
C PHE A 32 0.24 -1.61 -1.44
N HIS A 33 -0.22 -2.87 -1.42
CA HIS A 33 -1.58 -3.26 -1.78
C HIS A 33 -2.14 -4.22 -0.74
N MET A 34 -3.36 -3.97 -0.28
CA MET A 34 -4.09 -4.78 0.68
C MET A 34 -5.52 -5.06 0.20
N VAL A 35 -5.92 -6.32 0.20
CA VAL A 35 -7.32 -6.70 -0.03
C VAL A 35 -8.15 -6.48 1.25
N LYS A 36 -9.45 -6.24 1.08
CA LYS A 36 -10.43 -6.17 2.18
C LYS A 36 -10.97 -7.58 2.51
N PRO A 37 -11.18 -7.92 3.79
CA PRO A 37 -10.82 -7.15 4.98
C PRO A 37 -9.30 -7.15 5.18
N VAL A 38 -8.77 -6.03 5.69
CA VAL A 38 -7.33 -5.89 5.95
C VAL A 38 -6.95 -6.73 7.17
N ASP A 39 -5.89 -7.53 7.04
CA ASP A 39 -5.21 -8.15 8.18
C ASP A 39 -4.56 -7.05 9.07
N PRO A 40 -5.00 -6.87 10.33
CA PRO A 40 -4.41 -5.89 11.24
C PRO A 40 -2.90 -6.12 11.43
N ALA A 41 -2.45 -7.37 11.50
CA ALA A 41 -1.03 -7.70 11.69
C ALA A 41 -0.16 -7.47 10.44
N ALA A 42 -0.77 -7.26 9.27
CA ALA A 42 -0.10 -6.76 8.07
C ALA A 42 -0.04 -5.22 8.08
N LEU A 43 -1.11 -4.56 8.53
CA LEU A 43 -1.17 -3.10 8.64
C LEU A 43 -0.20 -2.56 9.70
N GLU A 44 -0.16 -3.17 10.88
CA GLU A 44 0.76 -2.82 11.97
C GLU A 44 2.23 -2.83 11.52
N LYS A 45 2.62 -3.78 10.66
CA LYS A 45 3.99 -3.87 10.13
C LYS A 45 4.34 -2.72 9.17
N ILE A 46 3.38 -2.20 8.42
CA ILE A 46 3.59 -0.98 7.61
C ILE A 46 3.66 0.25 8.54
N LEU A 47 2.72 0.38 9.48
CA LEU A 47 2.66 1.52 10.41
C LEU A 47 3.90 1.61 11.32
N ALA A 48 4.48 0.48 11.70
CA ALA A 48 5.71 0.39 12.49
C ALA A 48 7.00 0.53 11.64
N GLY A 49 6.90 0.75 10.33
CA GLY A 49 8.07 0.84 9.43
C GLY A 49 8.84 -0.48 9.24
N LEU A 50 8.24 -1.61 9.60
CA LEU A 50 8.84 -2.94 9.48
C LEU A 50 8.70 -3.54 8.07
N MET A 51 7.85 -2.96 7.23
CA MET A 51 7.83 -3.16 5.78
C MET A 51 8.43 -1.93 5.09
N VAL A 52 9.75 -1.83 5.06
CA VAL A 52 10.47 -0.87 4.21
C VAL A 52 11.57 -1.61 3.45
N THR A 53 11.33 -1.88 2.18
CA THR A 53 12.39 -2.07 1.19
C THR A 53 12.70 -0.72 0.54
N PRO A 54 13.99 -0.36 0.34
CA PRO A 54 14.38 0.80 -0.47
C PRO A 54 14.10 0.58 -1.97
#